data_AF-A0A957F729-F1
#
_entry.id   AF-A0A957F729-F1
#
_cell.length_a   1.000
_cell.length_b   1.000
_cell.length_c   1.000
_cell.angle_alpha   90.00
_cell.angle_beta   90.00
_cell.angle_gamma   90.00
#
_symmetry.space_group_name_H-M   'P 1'
#
loop_
_entity.id
_entity.type
_entity.pdbx_description
1 polymer ?
#
loop_
_entity_poly.entity_id
_entity_poly.type
_entity_poly.pdbx_seq_one_letter_code
_entity_poly.pdbx_strand_id
1 'polypeptide(L)' 'QPGGGGTNTASIQRAQGGVPAATIAVPGRYAHSPAMMIHLADYANVVRLAEATLRSLTPDVIRRNS' A
#
# COMPACT_ATOMS: atom_id res chain seq x y z
N GLN A 1 -20.35 -12.84 -3.67
CA GLN A 1 -19.02 -12.36 -4.12
C GLN A 1 -18.56 -11.26 -3.17
N PRO A 2 -17.29 -11.23 -2.72
CA PRO A 2 -16.76 -9.99 -2.16
C PRO A 2 -16.83 -8.93 -3.27
N GLY A 3 -17.42 -7.77 -2.99
CA GLY A 3 -17.42 -6.63 -3.92
C GLY A 3 -15.98 -6.23 -4.23
N GLY A 4 -15.69 -5.90 -5.50
CA GLY A 4 -14.34 -5.59 -5.95
C GLY A 4 -13.70 -4.48 -5.13
N GLY A 5 -12.69 -4.82 -4.34
CA GLY A 5 -11.81 -3.86 -3.68
C GLY A 5 -10.77 -3.33 -4.67
N GLY A 6 -10.44 -2.04 -4.57
CA GLY A 6 -9.44 -1.41 -5.41
C GLY A 6 -8.57 -0.46 -4.61
N THR A 7 -7.39 -0.16 -5.14
CA THR A 7 -6.50 0.88 -4.62
C THR A 7 -6.02 1.73 -5.78
N ASN A 8 -5.53 2.94 -5.49
CA ASN A 8 -4.97 3.82 -6.52
C ASN A 8 -3.77 3.20 -7.24
N THR A 9 -3.08 2.23 -6.61
CA THR A 9 -1.99 1.45 -7.20
C THR A 9 -2.41 0.78 -8.50
N ALA A 10 -3.65 0.31 -8.63
CA ALA A 10 -4.12 -0.31 -9.86
C ALA A 10 -4.13 0.66 -11.05
N SER A 11 -4.39 1.94 -10.81
CA SER A 11 -4.33 2.98 -11.83
C SER A 11 -2.89 3.46 -12.05
N ILE A 12 -2.13 3.67 -10.98
CA ILE A 12 -0.74 4.15 -11.04
C ILE A 12 0.18 3.16 -11.74
N GLN A 13 0.06 1.85 -11.46
CA GLN A 13 0.92 0.83 -12.06
C GLN A 13 0.78 0.76 -13.58
N ARG A 14 -0.37 1.17 -14.12
CA ARG A 14 -0.69 1.20 -15.56
C ARG A 14 -0.41 2.55 -16.21
N ALA A 15 -0.01 3.56 -15.44
CA ALA A 15 0.27 4.87 -16.00
C ALA A 15 1.52 4.80 -16.91
N GLN A 16 1.49 5.57 -18.00
CA GLN A 16 2.55 5.58 -19.02
C GLN A 16 2.82 4.17 -19.57
N GLY A 17 4.09 3.76 -19.69
CA GLY A 17 4.51 2.42 -20.10
C GLY A 17 4.55 1.39 -18.96
N GLY A 18 3.99 1.72 -17.79
CA GLY A 18 4.07 0.91 -16.58
C GLY A 18 5.04 1.51 -15.56
N VAL A 19 4.60 1.57 -14.30
CA VAL A 19 5.40 2.11 -13.18
C VAL A 19 5.36 1.10 -12.03
N PRO A 20 6.50 0.68 -11.45
CA PRO A 20 6.50 -0.11 -10.23
C PRO A 20 5.74 0.62 -9.12
N ALA A 21 4.66 0.02 -8.63
CA ALA A 21 3.80 0.61 -7.62
C ALA A 21 3.31 -0.46 -6.64
N ALA A 22 3.18 -0.09 -5.38
CA ALA A 22 2.69 -0.97 -4.32
C ALA A 22 1.86 -0.16 -3.31
N THR A 23 0.88 -0.82 -2.68
CA THR A 23 0.09 -0.25 -1.59
C THR A 23 0.55 -0.81 -0.25
N ILE A 24 0.77 0.06 0.74
CA ILE A 24 0.85 -0.31 2.15
C ILE A 24 -0.39 0.26 2.85
N ALA A 25 -1.12 -0.55 3.61
CA ALA A 25 -2.36 -0.14 4.27
C ALA A 25 -2.48 -0.77 5.67
N VAL A 26 -3.26 -0.11 6.54
CA VAL A 26 -3.59 -0.59 7.88
C VAL A 26 -4.90 -1.38 7.82
N PRO A 27 -4.97 -2.59 8.39
CA PRO A 27 -6.22 -3.31 8.55
C PRO A 27 -7.25 -2.49 9.33
N GLY A 28 -8.46 -2.39 8.79
CA GLY A 28 -9.55 -1.63 9.39
C GLY A 28 -10.89 -2.35 9.29
N ARG A 29 -11.80 -2.04 10.22
CA ARG A 29 -13.19 -2.51 10.21
C ARG A 29 -14.14 -1.35 9.93
N TYR A 30 -15.28 -1.66 9.33
CA TYR A 30 -16.34 -0.69 8.99
C TYR A 30 -15.87 0.40 8.01
N ALA A 31 -15.05 0.00 7.03
CA ALA A 31 -14.72 0.85 5.89
C ALA A 31 -16.00 1.33 5.19
N HIS A 32 -16.01 2.59 4.75
CA HIS A 32 -17.16 3.25 4.13
C HIS A 32 -18.39 3.42 5.05
N SER A 33 -18.19 3.41 6.37
CA SER A 33 -19.19 3.86 7.35
C SER A 33 -18.80 5.22 7.94
N PRO A 34 -19.68 5.91 8.70
CA PRO A 34 -19.34 7.19 9.34
C PRO A 34 -18.12 7.14 10.29
N ALA A 35 -17.78 5.96 10.82
CA ALA A 35 -16.60 5.76 11.65
C ALA A 35 -15.92 4.42 11.35
N MET A 36 -14.63 4.46 10.99
CA MET A 36 -13.77 3.29 10.83
C MET A 36 -13.00 3.03 12.11
N MET A 37 -12.70 1.75 12.40
CA MET A 37 -11.85 1.36 13.52
C MET A 37 -10.61 0.62 13.05
N ILE A 38 -9.47 0.93 13.66
CA ILE A 38 -8.17 0.28 13.44
C ILE A 38 -7.55 -0.14 14.77
N HIS A 39 -6.59 -1.05 14.73
CA HIS A 39 -5.76 -1.38 15.89
C HIS A 39 -4.49 -0.51 15.90
N LEU A 40 -4.21 0.19 17.00
CA LEU A 40 -3.09 1.14 17.05
C LEU A 40 -1.72 0.47 16.90
N ALA A 41 -1.57 -0.79 17.32
CA ALA A 41 -0.32 -1.51 17.08
C ALA A 41 -0.10 -1.83 15.59
N ASP A 42 -1.17 -2.09 14.83
CA ASP A 42 -1.07 -2.33 13.39
C ASP A 42 -0.68 -1.06 12.66
N TYR A 43 -1.24 0.09 13.07
CA TYR A 43 -0.82 1.39 12.58
C TYR A 43 0.67 1.64 12.83
N ALA A 44 1.15 1.42 14.06
CA ALA A 44 2.55 1.62 14.40
C ALA A 44 3.48 0.70 13.59
N ASN A 45 3.08 -0.56 13.36
CA ASN A 45 3.85 -1.51 12.55
C ASN A 45 3.84 -1.14 11.06
N VAL A 46 2.73 -0.61 10.53
CA VAL A 46 2.67 -0.10 9.15
C VAL A 46 3.59 1.11 8.96
N VAL A 47 3.66 2.02 9.94
CA VAL A 47 4.61 3.14 9.90
C VAL A 47 6.06 2.64 9.86
N ARG A 48 6.41 1.68 10.73
CA ARG A 48 7.75 1.05 10.74
C ARG A 48 8.06 0.36 9.41
N LEU A 49 7.09 -0.35 8.84
CA LEU A 49 7.25 -1.01 7.55
C LEU A 49 7.46 -0.01 6.41
N ALA A 50 6.68 1.08 6.38
CA ALA A 50 6.82 2.12 5.37
C ALA A 50 8.20 2.80 5.46
N GLU A 51 8.65 3.12 6.68
CA GLU A 51 9.98 3.68 6.91
C GLU A 51 11.10 2.73 6.43
N ALA A 52 11.06 1.47 6.87
CA ALA A 52 12.06 0.47 6.48
C ALA A 52 12.09 0.28 4.96
N THR A 53 10.91 0.24 4.33
CA THR A 53 10.78 0.13 2.87
C THR A 53 11.44 1.31 2.18
N LEU A 54 11.09 2.55 2.54
CA LEU A 54 11.68 3.76 1.95
C LEU A 54 13.20 3.83 2.10
N ARG A 55 13.73 3.40 3.26
CA ARG A 55 15.19 3.34 3.49
C ARG A 55 15.89 2.26 2.67
N SER A 56 15.20 1.17 2.34
CA SER A 56 15.74 0.05 1.57
C SER A 56 15.60 0.20 0.05
N LEU A 57 14.78 1.14 -0.42
CA LEU A 57 14.53 1.33 -1.84
C LEU A 57 15.74 1.98 -2.53
N THR A 58 16.43 1.19 -3.35
CA THR A 58 17.51 1.65 -4.22
C THR A 58 17.15 1.46 -5.69
N PRO A 59 17.80 2.17 -6.64
CA PRO A 59 17.59 1.94 -8.06
C PRO A 59 17.81 0.49 -8.50
N ASP A 60 18.72 -0.23 -7.85
CA ASP A 60 18.97 -1.65 -8.13
C ASP A 60 17.81 -2.56 -7.68
N VAL A 61 17.19 -2.25 -6.54
CA VAL A 61 15.99 -2.96 -6.06
C VAL A 61 14.83 -2.75 -7.04
N ILE A 62 14.71 -1.54 -7.60
CA ILE A 62 13.66 -1.23 -8.59
C ILE A 62 13.92 -1.96 -9.92
N ARG A 63 15.18 -1.96 -10.42
CA ARG A 63 15.56 -2.60 -11.69
C ARG A 63 15.50 -4.13 -11.66
N ARG A 64 15.69 -4.78 -10.51
CA ARG A 64 15.65 -6.25 -10.39
C ARG A 64 14.29 -6.87 -10.72
N ASN A 65 13.22 -6.08 -10.64
CA ASN A 65 11.83 -6.54 -10.78
C ASN A 65 11.13 -5.97 -12.02
N SER A 66 11.87 -5.31 -12.91
CA SER A 66 11.39 -4.73 -14.18
C SER A 66 11.86 -5.53 -15.38
#